data_AF-A0A382D4T9-F1
#
_entry.id   AF-A0A382D4T9-F1
#
_cell.length_a   1.000
_cell.length_b   1.000
_cell.length_c   1.000
_cell.angle_alpha   90.00
_cell.angle_beta   90.00
_cell.angle_gamma   90.00
#
_symmetry.space_group_name_H-M   'P 1'
#
loop_
_entity.id
_entity.type
_entity.pdbx_description
1 polymer ?
#
loop_
_entity_poly.entity_id
_entity_poly.type
_entity_poly.pdbx_seq_one_letter_code
_entity_poly.pdbx_strand_id
1 'polypeptide(L)' 'MLTKQEIHMKCSICNGTIEPLIDPKSGKTIWDQGHNAEPVAEGRACDSCNSTIVLATRLKRAGINPLPWMAEGLS' A
#
# COMPACT_ATOMS: atom_id res chain seq x y z
N MET A 1 -28.65 -1.09 -18.03
CA MET A 1 -27.22 -0.79 -18.29
C MET A 1 -26.63 -0.34 -16.97
N LEU A 2 -25.94 -1.23 -16.25
CA LEU A 2 -25.32 -0.87 -14.97
C LEU A 2 -24.02 -0.12 -15.28
N THR A 3 -23.97 1.13 -14.86
CA THR A 3 -22.83 2.03 -14.99
C THR A 3 -21.63 1.39 -14.30
N LYS A 4 -20.54 1.21 -15.06
CA LYS A 4 -19.24 0.70 -14.62
C LYS A 4 -18.79 1.49 -13.40
N GLN A 5 -19.09 1.01 -12.21
CA GLN A 5 -18.74 1.69 -10.98
C GLN A 5 -17.25 1.44 -10.76
N GLU A 6 -16.44 2.48 -10.98
CA GLU A 6 -15.02 2.48 -10.64
C GLU A 6 -14.90 2.46 -9.11
N ILE A 7 -15.07 1.27 -8.52
CA ILE A 7 -14.81 1.04 -7.10
C ILE A 7 -13.30 1.15 -6.93
N HIS A 8 -12.85 2.35 -6.59
CA HIS A 8 -11.47 2.61 -6.22
C HIS A 8 -11.21 1.95 -4.85
N MET A 9 -10.30 0.97 -4.84
CA MET A 9 -9.83 0.32 -3.62
C MET A 9 -9.29 1.36 -2.64
N LYS A 10 -9.58 1.20 -1.35
CA LYS A 10 -9.12 2.11 -0.28
C LYS A 10 -8.05 1.46 0.57
N CYS A 11 -7.05 2.23 0.94
CA CYS A 11 -5.99 1.83 1.84
C CYS A 11 -6.57 1.64 3.25
N SER A 12 -6.38 0.46 3.85
CA SER A 12 -6.83 0.16 5.21
C SER A 12 -6.14 1.00 6.30
N ILE A 13 -5.03 1.67 5.97
CA ILE A 13 -4.22 2.44 6.93
C ILE A 13 -4.59 3.93 6.89
N CYS A 14 -4.60 4.54 5.70
CA CYS A 14 -4.85 5.98 5.54
C CYS A 14 -6.20 6.33 4.91
N ASN A 15 -7.01 5.33 4.52
CA ASN A 15 -8.26 5.51 3.76
C ASN A 15 -8.11 6.24 2.41
N GLY A 16 -6.88 6.47 1.96
CA GLY A 16 -6.57 7.00 0.63
C GLY A 16 -6.90 6.00 -0.48
N THR A 17 -7.03 6.50 -1.71
CA THR A 17 -7.19 5.65 -2.89
C THR A 17 -5.92 4.85 -3.16
N ILE A 18 -6.08 3.58 -3.53
CA ILE A 18 -5.00 2.72 -4.01
C ILE A 18 -4.93 2.90 -5.53
N GLU A 19 -3.80 3.42 -6.00
CA GLU A 19 -3.52 3.56 -7.42
C GLU A 19 -3.16 2.21 -8.04
N PRO A 20 -3.66 1.90 -9.26
CA PRO A 20 -3.25 0.71 -9.98
C PRO A 20 -1.79 0.81 -10.43
N LEU A 21 -1.08 -0.31 -10.39
CA LEU A 21 0.22 -0.45 -11.02
C LEU A 21 0.02 -0.58 -12.54
N ILE A 22 0.60 0.35 -13.27
CA ILE A 22 0.57 0.39 -14.73
C ILE A 22 1.92 -0.08 -15.27
N ASP A 23 1.91 -1.00 -16.24
CA ASP A 23 3.11 -1.32 -17.01
C ASP A 23 3.52 -0.11 -17.86
N PRO A 24 4.72 0.48 -17.65
CA PRO A 24 5.13 1.69 -18.37
C PRO A 24 5.32 1.46 -19.87
N LYS A 25 5.51 0.22 -20.33
CA LYS A 25 5.68 -0.08 -21.76
C LYS A 25 4.36 -0.16 -22.51
N SER A 26 3.38 -0.87 -21.95
CA SER A 26 2.09 -1.10 -22.61
C SER A 26 0.98 -0.13 -22.17
N GLY A 27 1.16 0.59 -21.06
CA GLY A 27 0.13 1.44 -20.45
C GLY A 27 -1.02 0.65 -19.83
N LYS A 28 -0.90 -0.68 -19.71
CA LYS A 28 -1.95 -1.54 -19.16
C LYS A 28 -1.80 -1.68 -17.65
N THR A 29 -2.94 -1.73 -16.95
CA THR A 29 -2.97 -2.13 -15.55
C THR A 29 -2.50 -3.57 -15.41
N ILE A 30 -1.47 -3.78 -14.59
CA ILE A 30 -0.94 -5.10 -14.25
C ILE A 30 -1.31 -5.54 -12.83
N TRP A 31 -1.69 -4.59 -11.97
CA TRP A 31 -2.15 -4.87 -10.61
C TRP A 31 -3.00 -3.70 -10.08
N ASP A 32 -4.14 -3.98 -9.42
CA ASP A 32 -5.07 -2.94 -8.93
C ASP A 32 -5.52 -3.14 -7.48
N GLN A 33 -4.97 -4.14 -6.78
CA GLN A 33 -5.41 -4.51 -5.42
C GLN A 33 -4.55 -3.88 -4.31
N GLY A 34 -3.52 -3.09 -4.63
CA GLY A 34 -2.57 -2.53 -3.64
C GLY A 34 -1.66 -3.56 -2.99
N HIS A 35 -1.00 -3.22 -1.89
CA HIS A 35 -0.10 -4.11 -1.14
C HIS A 35 -0.82 -4.84 -0.01
N ASN A 36 -0.25 -5.94 0.49
CA ASN A 36 -0.72 -6.53 1.74
C ASN A 36 -0.49 -5.53 2.89
N ALA A 37 -1.51 -5.18 3.67
CA ALA A 37 -1.39 -4.26 4.81
C ALA A 37 -0.84 -4.93 6.08
N GLU A 38 -0.73 -6.26 6.09
CA GLU A 38 -0.19 -6.99 7.23
C GLU A 38 1.30 -6.67 7.45
N PRO A 39 1.73 -6.47 8.71
CA PRO A 39 0.98 -6.77 9.92
C PRO A 39 0.44 -5.53 10.65
N VAL A 40 0.23 -4.44 9.93
CA VAL A 40 -0.18 -3.14 10.48
C VAL A 40 -1.70 -3.06 10.61
N ALA A 41 -2.40 -3.53 9.59
CA ALA A 41 -3.86 -3.59 9.53
C ALA A 41 -4.30 -4.74 8.62
N GLU A 42 -5.55 -5.18 8.80
CA GLU A 42 -6.18 -6.11 7.87
C GLU A 42 -6.53 -5.42 6.54
N GLY A 43 -6.35 -6.11 5.42
CA GLY A 43 -6.71 -5.62 4.08
C GLY A 43 -5.52 -5.14 3.24
N ARG A 44 -5.67 -4.00 2.55
CA ARG A 44 -4.73 -3.55 1.51
C ARG A 44 -4.14 -2.17 1.81
N ALA A 45 -2.87 -1.98 1.48
CA ALA A 45 -2.15 -0.73 1.67
C ALA A 45 -1.81 -0.07 0.32
N CYS A 46 -1.89 1.27 0.26
CA CYS A 46 -1.33 2.02 -0.86
C CYS A 46 0.21 1.99 -0.83
N ASP A 47 0.86 2.42 -1.91
CA ASP A 47 2.33 2.42 -2.03
C ASP A 47 3.02 3.24 -0.93
N SER A 48 2.46 4.39 -0.58
CA SER A 48 2.99 5.25 0.48
C SER A 48 2.96 4.53 1.84
N CYS A 49 1.79 4.07 2.30
CA CYS A 49 1.71 3.35 3.57
C CYS A 49 2.49 2.04 3.57
N ASN A 50 2.56 1.33 2.42
CA ASN A 50 3.37 0.13 2.32
C ASN A 50 4.85 0.45 2.54
N SER A 51 5.39 1.46 1.85
CA SER A 51 6.82 1.81 1.91
C SER A 51 7.25 2.40 3.25
N THR A 52 6.40 3.18 3.91
CA THR A 52 6.77 3.90 5.14
C THR A 52 6.35 3.18 6.42
N ILE A 53 5.23 2.45 6.43
CA ILE A 53 4.64 1.88 7.65
C ILE A 53 4.74 0.35 7.64
N VAL A 54 4.24 -0.28 6.56
CA VAL A 54 4.15 -1.75 6.49
C VAL A 54 5.53 -2.39 6.40
N LEU A 55 6.37 -1.95 5.46
CA LEU A 55 7.73 -2.47 5.31
C LEU A 55 8.57 -2.20 6.55
N ALA A 56 8.47 -1.01 7.15
CA ALA A 56 9.15 -0.68 8.39
C ALA A 56 8.77 -1.64 9.52
N THR A 57 7.48 -1.94 9.67
CA THR A 57 6.98 -2.87 10.68
C THR A 57 7.45 -4.31 10.42
N ARG A 58 7.45 -4.75 9.15
CA ARG A 58 7.96 -6.08 8.76
C ARG A 58 9.45 -6.23 9.07
N LEU A 59 10.26 -5.23 8.72
CA LEU A 59 11.69 -5.22 9.03
C LEU A 59 11.93 -5.27 10.54
N LYS A 60 11.23 -4.44 11.31
CA LYS A 60 11.32 -4.43 12.77
C LYS A 60 10.98 -5.81 13.38
N ARG A 61 9.93 -6.48 12.90
CA ARG A 61 9.56 -7.84 13.34
C ARG A 61 10.58 -8.90 12.96
N ALA A 62 11.31 -8.69 11.86
CA ALA A 62 12.42 -9.54 11.46
C ALA A 62 13.73 -9.25 12.23
N GLY A 63 13.71 -8.33 13.19
CA GLY A 63 14.90 -7.91 13.95
C GLY A 63 15.83 -6.97 13.20
N ILE A 64 15.38 -6.40 12.07
CA ILE A 64 16.12 -5.41 11.29
C ILE A 64 15.63 -4.02 11.71
N ASN A 65 16.54 -3.17 12.17
CA ASN A 65 16.18 -1.80 12.50
C ASN A 65 15.92 -1.00 11.21
N PRO A 66 14.70 -0.51 10.96
CA PRO A 66 14.40 0.26 9.76
C PRO A 66 15.16 1.59 9.77
N LEU A 67 15.40 2.15 8.58
CA LEU A 67 16.11 3.43 8.44
C LEU A 67 15.34 4.57 9.15
N PRO A 68 16.03 5.62 9.65
CA PRO A 68 15.40 6.68 10.44
C PRO A 68 14.17 7.32 9.78
N TRP A 69 14.23 7.60 8.47
CA TRP A 69 13.13 8.21 7.72
C TRP A 69 11.89 7.31 7.59
N MET A 70 12.02 5.99 7.80
CA MET A 70 10.87 5.08 7.87
C MET A 70 10.19 5.12 9.25
N ALA A 71 10.88 5.60 10.30
CA ALA A 71 10.37 5.62 11.67
C ALA A 71 9.60 6.91 12.01
N GLU A 72 9.80 7.99 11.25
CA GLU A 72 9.24 9.32 11.53
C GLU A 72 7.75 9.47 11.17
N GLY A 73 7.16 8.51 10.44
CA GLY A 73 5.75 8.50 10.03
C GLY A 73 4.81 7.64 10.90
N LEU A 74 5.26 7.21 12.08
CA LEU A 74 4.53 6.36 13.02
C LEU A 74 3.96 7.13 14.24
N SER A 75 3.93 8.46 14.17
CA SER A 75 3.45 9.35 15.25
C SER A 75 1.93 9.51 15.29
#